data_AF-A0A928I993-F1
#
_entry.id   AF-A0A928I993-F1
#
_cell.length_a   1.000
_cell.length_b   1.000
_cell.length_c   1.000
_cell.angle_alpha   90.00
_cell.angle_beta   90.00
_cell.angle_gamma   90.00
#
_symmetry.space_group_name_H-M   'P 1'
#
loop_
_entity.id
_entity.type
_entity.pdbx_description
1 polymer ?
#
loop_
_entity_poly.entity_id
_entity_poly.type
_entity_poly.pdbx_seq_one_letter_code
_entity_poly.pdbx_strand_id
1 'polypeptide(L)'
;MKKRLLAVLITAAVLVASLTVFLVVKHVRDNRPPELSAVRERVIALVNASHAVNEIFWGEGLATYPRIYREYHERVPFYLSENAGQYTYSETSTSNKLYYYVLRDETYGDVVAYQYCLKVGDGLYVDVQSGASLTIADKIKYRYARKTTDTAGEALFSLGEYRYIALPDYEETEAEFYYTSSDQQYYDYVRDDAGYLTTSEIKAMAESVYAMDFLSSVYESIFTGITVSGDSAGTLYARYIDYLDSEGRGWLMKSNLWKSADVARVYLFDTMRMSESRKSKRTDVYIDIDTYVPGDETNLKTVTVAITLQNGSWFLNAATY
;
A
#
# COMPACT_ATOMS: atom_id res chain seq x y z
N MET A 1 -4.27 -2.91 85.53
CA MET A 1 -4.74 -3.40 84.22
C MET A 1 -4.97 -2.30 83.17
N LYS A 2 -5.68 -1.20 83.46
CA LYS A 2 -6.03 -0.15 82.46
C LYS A 2 -4.83 0.43 81.68
N LYS A 3 -3.69 0.70 82.32
CA LYS A 3 -2.49 1.26 81.66
C LYS A 3 -1.85 0.30 80.64
N ARG A 4 -1.87 -1.02 80.89
CA ARG A 4 -1.33 -2.02 79.96
C ARG A 4 -2.25 -2.23 78.75
N LEU A 5 -3.56 -2.20 78.97
CA LEU A 5 -4.55 -2.26 77.88
C LEU A 5 -4.44 -1.04 76.96
N LEU A 6 -4.28 0.16 77.55
CA LEU A 6 -4.09 1.40 76.79
C LEU A 6 -2.80 1.38 75.96
N ALA A 7 -1.69 0.90 76.54
CA ALA A 7 -0.42 0.79 75.82
C ALA A 7 -0.54 -0.18 74.62
N VAL A 8 -1.16 -1.35 74.81
CA VAL A 8 -1.37 -2.32 73.72
C VAL A 8 -2.24 -1.75 72.60
N LEU A 9 -3.32 -1.02 72.94
CA LEU A 9 -4.18 -0.37 71.96
C LEU A 9 -3.44 0.71 71.16
N ILE A 10 -2.60 1.51 71.81
CA ILE A 10 -1.78 2.53 71.15
C ILE A 10 -0.76 1.86 70.22
N THR A 11 -0.05 0.83 70.67
CA THR A 11 0.93 0.12 69.84
C THR A 11 0.28 -0.54 68.63
N ALA A 12 -0.88 -1.18 68.80
CA ALA A 12 -1.63 -1.78 67.70
C ALA A 12 -2.10 -0.71 66.68
N ALA A 13 -2.60 0.43 67.15
CA ALA A 13 -3.01 1.53 66.28
C ALA A 13 -1.85 2.13 65.48
N VAL A 14 -0.67 2.31 66.09
CA VAL A 14 0.53 2.79 65.39
C VAL A 14 1.01 1.79 64.34
N LEU A 15 0.93 0.50 64.63
CA LEU A 15 1.38 -0.55 63.71
C LEU A 15 0.46 -0.67 62.49
N VAL A 16 -0.87 -0.59 62.71
CA VAL A 16 -1.86 -0.54 61.63
C VAL A 16 -1.67 0.72 60.79
N ALA A 17 -1.52 1.90 61.41
CA ALA A 17 -1.30 3.14 60.67
C ALA A 17 -0.02 3.09 59.81
N SER A 18 1.07 2.54 60.36
CA SER A 18 2.34 2.37 59.65
C SER A 18 2.22 1.43 58.45
N LEU A 19 1.49 0.31 58.61
CA LEU A 19 1.26 -0.65 57.54
C LEU A 19 0.39 -0.05 56.43
N THR A 20 -0.65 0.71 56.78
CA THR A 20 -1.51 1.40 55.80
C THR A 20 -0.71 2.42 55.01
N VAL A 21 0.14 3.22 55.67
CA VAL A 21 1.04 4.17 54.99
C VAL A 21 1.99 3.43 54.05
N PHE A 22 2.60 2.33 54.48
CA PHE A 22 3.50 1.55 53.65
C PHE A 22 2.80 0.95 52.41
N LEU A 23 1.60 0.40 52.56
CA LEU A 23 0.81 -0.15 51.46
C LEU A 23 0.34 0.94 50.50
N VAL A 24 -0.09 2.10 51.01
CA VAL A 24 -0.46 3.26 50.18
C VAL A 24 0.76 3.80 49.43
N VAL A 25 1.91 3.94 50.09
CA VAL A 25 3.14 4.41 49.44
C VAL A 25 3.62 3.42 48.38
N LYS A 26 3.58 2.11 48.64
CA LYS A 26 3.92 1.08 47.66
C LYS A 26 2.96 1.10 46.46
N HIS A 27 1.65 1.15 46.72
CA HIS A 27 0.64 1.23 45.66
C HIS A 27 0.75 2.51 44.83
N VAL A 28 1.00 3.65 45.48
CA VAL A 28 1.24 4.94 44.82
C VAL A 28 2.52 4.90 44.00
N ARG A 29 3.60 4.28 44.50
CA ARG A 29 4.88 4.17 43.79
C ARG A 29 4.79 3.21 42.60
N ASP A 30 4.06 2.11 42.76
CA ASP A 30 3.79 1.14 41.70
C ASP A 30 2.85 1.70 40.63
N ASN A 31 2.04 2.72 40.92
CA ASN A 31 1.11 3.36 39.96
C ASN A 31 1.63 4.63 39.30
N ARG A 32 2.89 5.02 39.54
CA ARG A 32 3.48 6.19 38.86
C ARG A 32 3.72 5.89 37.39
N PRO A 33 3.52 6.87 36.50
CA PRO A 33 4.02 6.75 35.14
C PRO A 33 5.54 6.56 35.15
N PRO A 34 6.10 5.85 34.16
CA PRO A 34 7.54 5.85 33.96
C PRO A 34 8.03 7.26 33.64
N GLU A 35 9.28 7.53 34.01
CA GLU A 35 9.98 8.74 33.59
C GLU A 35 10.23 8.71 32.08
N LEU A 36 10.29 9.89 31.43
CA LEU A 36 10.53 9.99 29.98
C LEU A 36 11.78 9.24 29.54
N SER A 37 12.87 9.33 30.32
CA SER A 37 14.14 8.66 30.01
C SER A 37 14.02 7.13 29.93
N ALA A 38 13.05 6.52 30.63
CA ALA A 38 12.83 5.08 30.61
C ALA A 38 12.10 4.61 29.35
N VAL A 39 11.39 5.49 28.65
CA VAL A 39 10.60 5.17 27.46
C VAL A 39 11.10 5.85 26.18
N ARG A 40 12.03 6.82 26.29
CA ARG A 40 12.52 7.66 25.18
C ARG A 40 12.92 6.85 23.95
N GLU A 41 13.84 5.89 24.12
CA GLU A 41 14.33 5.06 23.02
C GLU A 41 13.22 4.23 22.36
N ARG A 42 12.29 3.73 23.17
CA ARG A 42 11.16 2.95 22.66
C ARG A 42 10.21 3.84 21.86
N VAL A 43 9.97 5.08 22.30
CA VAL A 43 9.15 6.05 21.56
C VAL A 43 9.78 6.39 20.23
N ILE A 44 11.09 6.67 20.20
CA ILE A 44 11.83 6.92 18.95
C ILE A 44 11.68 5.74 17.99
N ALA A 45 11.94 4.52 18.48
CA ALA A 45 11.83 3.31 17.66
C ALA A 45 10.41 3.11 17.10
N LEU A 46 9.39 3.32 17.93
CA LEU A 46 8.00 3.19 17.53
C LEU A 46 7.57 4.25 16.52
N VAL A 47 7.90 5.52 16.76
CA VAL A 47 7.61 6.62 15.82
C VAL A 47 8.30 6.37 14.48
N ASN A 48 9.57 5.98 14.49
CA ASN A 48 10.29 5.66 13.26
C ASN A 48 9.65 4.48 12.51
N ALA A 49 9.32 3.39 13.21
CA ALA A 49 8.66 2.23 12.60
C ALA A 49 7.24 2.56 12.10
N SER A 50 6.56 3.50 12.74
CA SER A 50 5.20 3.88 12.39
C SER A 50 5.07 4.52 11.02
N HIS A 51 6.13 5.12 10.47
CA HIS A 51 6.09 5.70 9.13
C HIS A 51 5.69 4.69 8.06
N ALA A 52 6.28 3.49 8.08
CA ALA A 52 5.95 2.44 7.10
C ALA A 52 4.50 1.96 7.26
N VAL A 53 4.01 1.81 8.49
CA VAL A 53 2.60 1.48 8.75
C VAL A 53 1.69 2.58 8.24
N ASN A 54 2.04 3.84 8.51
CA ASN A 54 1.21 4.98 8.15
C ASN A 54 1.12 5.16 6.64
N GLU A 55 2.23 4.96 5.95
CA GLU A 55 2.29 4.96 4.49
C GLU A 55 1.37 3.87 3.91
N ILE A 56 1.40 2.67 4.50
CA ILE A 56 0.55 1.56 4.06
C ILE A 56 -0.92 1.80 4.35
N PHE A 57 -1.28 2.34 5.52
CA PHE A 57 -2.68 2.49 5.98
C PHE A 57 -3.35 3.77 5.49
N TRP A 58 -2.63 4.88 5.40
CA TRP A 58 -3.19 6.20 5.09
C TRP A 58 -2.45 6.95 3.98
N GLY A 59 -1.16 6.71 3.76
CA GLY A 59 -0.36 7.32 2.68
C GLY A 59 -0.69 6.79 1.28
N GLU A 60 0.31 6.70 0.40
CA GLU A 60 0.20 6.14 -0.95
C GLU A 60 -0.12 4.66 -0.92
N GLY A 61 0.35 3.93 0.08
CA GLY A 61 0.16 2.49 0.21
C GLY A 61 1.23 1.67 -0.51
N LEU A 62 0.97 0.37 -0.64
CA LEU A 62 1.86 -0.50 -1.41
C LEU A 62 1.78 -0.18 -2.91
N ALA A 63 2.91 -0.35 -3.60
CA ALA A 63 3.00 -0.20 -5.05
C ALA A 63 2.20 -1.31 -5.74
N THR A 64 1.49 -0.95 -6.82
CA THR A 64 0.64 -1.87 -7.59
C THR A 64 1.10 -1.96 -9.03
N TYR A 65 0.77 -3.06 -9.68
CA TYR A 65 0.92 -3.19 -11.13
C TYR A 65 -0.04 -2.23 -11.84
N PRO A 66 0.31 -1.71 -13.03
CA PRO A 66 -0.56 -0.83 -13.78
C PRO A 66 -1.78 -1.59 -14.32
N ARG A 67 -2.98 -1.03 -14.11
CA ARG A 67 -4.22 -1.53 -14.72
C ARG A 67 -4.31 -1.09 -16.18
N ILE A 68 -4.62 -2.03 -17.07
CA ILE A 68 -4.91 -1.74 -18.47
C ILE A 68 -6.43 -1.61 -18.66
N TYR A 69 -6.93 -0.39 -18.84
CA TYR A 69 -8.35 -0.17 -19.13
C TYR A 69 -8.66 -0.50 -20.60
N ARG A 70 -9.71 -1.28 -20.81
CA ARG A 70 -10.24 -1.68 -22.12
C ARG A 70 -10.63 -0.49 -23.01
N GLU A 71 -10.79 0.70 -22.45
CA GLU A 71 -11.22 1.89 -23.19
C GLU A 71 -10.07 2.57 -23.96
N TYR A 72 -8.80 2.26 -23.63
CA TYR A 72 -7.63 2.67 -24.42
C TYR A 72 -7.37 1.74 -25.62
N HIS A 73 -8.44 1.16 -26.17
CA HIS A 73 -8.42 0.38 -27.39
C HIS A 73 -8.46 1.27 -28.63
N GLU A 74 -7.39 2.02 -28.92
CA GLU A 74 -7.19 2.45 -30.31
C GLU A 74 -6.74 1.25 -31.15
N ARG A 75 -7.69 0.64 -31.86
CA ARG A 75 -7.37 -0.29 -32.94
C ARG A 75 -6.85 0.52 -34.11
N VAL A 76 -5.55 0.81 -34.13
CA VAL A 76 -4.95 1.40 -35.32
C VAL A 76 -4.77 0.28 -36.35
N PRO A 77 -5.43 0.34 -37.51
CA PRO A 77 -5.16 -0.60 -38.59
C PRO A 77 -3.71 -0.41 -39.04
N PHE A 78 -2.98 -1.51 -39.17
CA PHE A 78 -1.68 -1.53 -39.82
C PHE A 78 -1.85 -2.12 -41.23
N TYR A 79 -0.88 -1.83 -42.08
CA TYR A 79 -0.88 -2.22 -43.47
C TYR A 79 0.18 -3.29 -43.69
N LEU A 80 -0.22 -4.39 -44.34
CA LEU A 80 0.72 -5.26 -45.03
C LEU A 80 1.21 -4.47 -46.25
N SER A 81 2.50 -4.18 -46.35
CA SER A 81 3.06 -3.72 -47.62
C SER A 81 3.30 -4.95 -48.50
N GLU A 82 2.47 -5.15 -49.53
CA GLU A 82 2.91 -5.87 -50.73
C GLU A 82 3.79 -4.91 -51.55
N ASN A 83 5.00 -4.68 -51.03
CA ASN A 83 6.08 -3.89 -51.60
C ASN A 83 5.87 -2.37 -51.73
N ALA A 84 6.96 -1.64 -51.49
CA ALA A 84 7.10 -0.22 -51.80
C ALA A 84 6.70 0.07 -53.25
N GLY A 85 5.67 0.89 -53.47
CA GLY A 85 5.56 1.69 -54.69
C GLY A 85 4.19 1.87 -55.33
N GLN A 86 3.28 0.89 -55.37
CA GLN A 86 2.12 0.99 -56.29
C GLN A 86 0.88 0.13 -55.94
N TYR A 87 0.06 0.43 -54.91
CA TYR A 87 -1.35 0.00 -54.87
C TYR A 87 -2.26 0.87 -53.96
N THR A 88 -3.55 0.88 -54.28
CA THR A 88 -4.64 1.67 -53.68
C THR A 88 -5.45 0.85 -52.66
N TYR A 89 -5.96 1.53 -51.64
CA TYR A 89 -6.61 1.01 -50.42
C TYR A 89 -8.01 0.39 -50.61
N SER A 90 -8.33 -0.61 -49.78
CA SER A 90 -9.69 -1.18 -49.58
C SER A 90 -9.88 -1.66 -48.14
N GLU A 91 -10.89 -1.14 -47.42
CA GLU A 91 -11.21 -1.35 -45.99
C GLU A 91 -11.55 -2.80 -45.55
N THR A 92 -11.52 -3.77 -46.45
CA THR A 92 -12.28 -5.03 -46.28
C THR A 92 -11.47 -6.27 -45.94
N SER A 93 -10.13 -6.27 -45.99
CA SER A 93 -9.36 -7.50 -45.73
C SER A 93 -9.14 -7.73 -44.23
N THR A 94 -9.92 -8.64 -43.66
CA THR A 94 -10.00 -8.95 -42.22
C THR A 94 -8.91 -9.91 -41.71
N SER A 95 -7.94 -10.28 -42.54
CA SER A 95 -7.13 -11.49 -42.33
C SER A 95 -5.77 -11.30 -41.65
N ASN A 96 -5.22 -10.09 -41.52
CA ASN A 96 -3.97 -9.89 -40.79
C ASN A 96 -4.18 -8.75 -39.79
N LYS A 97 -4.11 -9.04 -38.47
CA LYS A 97 -4.27 -8.05 -37.37
C LYS A 97 -3.18 -8.17 -36.24
N LEU A 98 -2.12 -7.36 -36.24
CA LEU A 98 -1.34 -6.85 -35.09
C LEU A 98 -2.28 -5.99 -34.25
N TYR A 99 -2.44 -6.38 -33.00
CA TYR A 99 -3.18 -5.62 -32.02
C TYR A 99 -2.17 -4.87 -31.18
N TYR A 100 -2.30 -3.55 -31.08
CA TYR A 100 -1.55 -2.79 -30.10
C TYR A 100 -2.44 -1.75 -29.42
N TYR A 101 -2.03 -1.30 -28.24
CA TYR A 101 -2.66 -0.29 -27.42
C TYR A 101 -1.59 0.65 -26.90
N VAL A 102 -1.86 1.96 -26.89
CA VAL A 102 -0.96 2.94 -26.29
C VAL A 102 -1.44 3.22 -24.87
N LEU A 103 -0.64 2.83 -23.89
CA LEU A 103 -0.76 3.17 -22.48
C LEU A 103 -0.07 4.52 -22.27
N ARG A 104 -0.56 5.33 -21.33
CA ARG A 104 0.12 6.56 -20.93
C ARG A 104 0.57 6.40 -19.48
N ASP A 105 1.88 6.45 -19.27
CA ASP A 105 2.54 6.30 -17.97
C ASP A 105 3.15 7.64 -17.54
N GLU A 106 3.00 8.00 -16.26
CA GLU A 106 3.47 9.29 -15.73
C GLU A 106 5.00 9.39 -15.64
N THR A 107 5.69 8.25 -15.50
CA THR A 107 7.16 8.17 -15.41
C THR A 107 7.79 7.97 -16.78
N TYR A 108 7.16 7.16 -17.64
CA TYR A 108 7.75 6.69 -18.90
C TYR A 108 7.16 7.33 -20.17
N GLY A 109 6.04 8.05 -20.08
CA GLY A 109 5.34 8.61 -21.23
C GLY A 109 4.43 7.59 -21.91
N ASP A 110 4.24 7.70 -23.23
CA ASP A 110 3.41 6.73 -23.97
C ASP A 110 4.12 5.36 -24.08
N VAL A 111 3.48 4.28 -23.65
CA VAL A 111 3.96 2.89 -23.68
C VAL A 111 3.02 2.06 -24.55
N VAL A 112 3.52 1.49 -25.64
CA VAL A 112 2.79 0.63 -26.58
C VAL A 112 2.79 -0.81 -26.09
N ALA A 113 1.62 -1.36 -25.77
CA ALA A 113 1.39 -2.79 -25.56
C ALA A 113 0.95 -3.43 -26.88
N TYR A 114 1.68 -4.40 -27.44
CA TYR A 114 1.39 -4.98 -28.76
C TYR A 114 1.48 -6.52 -28.78
N GLN A 115 0.79 -7.14 -29.74
CA GLN A 115 0.84 -8.58 -29.98
C GLN A 115 0.85 -8.92 -31.48
N TYR A 116 1.93 -9.56 -31.94
CA TYR A 116 2.04 -10.04 -33.33
C TYR A 116 1.21 -11.31 -33.53
N CYS A 117 0.05 -11.16 -34.20
CA CYS A 117 -0.82 -12.28 -34.53
C CYS A 117 -1.09 -12.31 -36.04
N LEU A 118 -0.67 -13.38 -36.72
CA LEU A 118 -1.12 -13.69 -38.08
C LEU A 118 -2.30 -14.65 -38.02
N LYS A 119 -3.43 -14.32 -38.66
CA LYS A 119 -4.54 -15.28 -38.79
C LYS A 119 -4.23 -16.21 -39.96
N VAL A 120 -4.00 -17.49 -39.68
CA VAL A 120 -3.72 -18.51 -40.70
C VAL A 120 -4.94 -19.41 -40.84
N GLY A 121 -5.86 -19.07 -41.75
CA GLY A 121 -7.11 -19.82 -41.95
C GLY A 121 -8.21 -19.47 -40.92
N ASP A 122 -9.20 -20.36 -40.75
CA ASP A 122 -10.36 -20.08 -39.89
C ASP A 122 -10.05 -20.27 -38.40
N GLY A 123 -9.66 -19.16 -37.76
CA GLY A 123 -9.62 -19.04 -36.29
C GLY A 123 -8.27 -19.36 -35.64
N LEU A 124 -7.27 -19.79 -36.42
CA LEU A 124 -5.90 -20.02 -35.95
C LEU A 124 -5.11 -18.71 -36.03
N TYR A 125 -4.51 -18.31 -34.91
CA TYR A 125 -3.56 -17.20 -34.86
C TYR A 125 -2.17 -17.77 -34.58
N VAL A 126 -1.14 -17.22 -35.21
CA VAL A 126 0.25 -17.65 -35.05
C VAL A 126 1.07 -16.47 -34.56
N ASP A 127 1.87 -16.69 -33.52
CA ASP A 127 2.88 -15.73 -33.04
C ASP A 127 3.95 -15.61 -34.12
N VAL A 128 4.15 -14.39 -34.61
CA VAL A 128 4.94 -14.20 -35.83
C VAL A 128 6.44 -14.37 -35.59
N GLN A 129 6.91 -14.26 -34.35
CA GLN A 129 8.33 -14.43 -34.02
C GLN A 129 8.69 -15.90 -33.78
N SER A 130 7.83 -16.63 -33.05
CA SER A 130 8.06 -18.03 -32.68
C SER A 130 7.46 -19.03 -33.66
N GLY A 131 6.54 -18.60 -34.53
CA GLY A 131 5.78 -19.48 -35.41
C GLY A 131 4.79 -20.39 -34.67
N ALA A 132 4.61 -20.20 -33.36
CA ALA A 132 3.75 -21.03 -32.55
C ALA A 132 2.28 -20.63 -32.72
N SER A 133 1.39 -21.63 -32.72
CA SER A 133 -0.05 -21.37 -32.69
C SER A 133 -0.45 -20.75 -31.35
N LEU A 134 -1.09 -19.59 -31.40
CA LEU A 134 -1.57 -18.85 -30.24
C LEU A 134 -2.92 -19.42 -29.78
N THR A 135 -2.98 -19.78 -28.50
CA THR A 135 -4.24 -20.13 -27.82
C THR A 135 -4.98 -18.88 -27.37
N ILE A 136 -6.22 -19.02 -26.88
CA ILE A 136 -6.95 -17.89 -26.26
C ILE A 136 -6.17 -17.32 -25.06
N ALA A 137 -5.46 -18.15 -24.31
CA ALA A 137 -4.61 -17.73 -23.19
C ALA A 137 -3.33 -17.00 -23.65
N ASP A 138 -2.93 -17.16 -24.91
CA ASP A 138 -1.81 -16.39 -25.45
C ASP A 138 -2.28 -15.04 -26.00
N LYS A 139 -3.56 -14.87 -26.36
CA LYS A 139 -4.14 -13.56 -26.78
C LYS A 139 -4.09 -12.48 -25.71
N ILE A 140 -3.82 -12.87 -24.47
CA ILE A 140 -3.66 -11.95 -23.35
C ILE A 140 -2.18 -11.67 -23.05
N LYS A 141 -1.22 -12.27 -23.77
CA LYS A 141 0.23 -12.07 -23.63
C LYS A 141 0.71 -10.99 -24.61
N TYR A 142 0.69 -9.73 -24.16
CA TYR A 142 1.16 -8.56 -24.86
C TYR A 142 2.64 -8.33 -24.54
N ARG A 143 3.34 -7.72 -25.50
CA ARG A 143 4.68 -7.17 -25.34
C ARG A 143 4.57 -5.68 -25.13
N TYR A 144 5.54 -5.07 -24.45
CA TYR A 144 5.49 -3.66 -24.07
C TYR A 144 6.70 -2.91 -24.62
N ALA A 145 6.46 -1.71 -25.10
CA ALA A 145 7.41 -0.93 -25.87
C ALA A 145 7.24 0.55 -25.51
N ARG A 146 8.28 1.23 -25.05
CA ARG A 146 8.18 2.69 -24.85
C ARG A 146 8.15 3.40 -26.20
N LYS A 147 7.22 4.33 -26.41
CA LYS A 147 7.13 5.14 -27.64
C LYS A 147 8.18 6.26 -27.61
N THR A 148 9.16 6.26 -28.53
CA THR A 148 10.21 7.31 -28.53
C THR A 148 10.01 8.40 -29.60
N THR A 149 9.25 8.15 -30.67
CA THR A 149 8.92 9.14 -31.70
C THR A 149 7.50 8.97 -32.26
N ASP A 150 7.00 9.94 -33.02
CA ASP A 150 5.69 9.88 -33.70
C ASP A 150 5.77 9.28 -35.13
N THR A 151 6.94 8.79 -35.56
CA THR A 151 7.21 8.42 -36.96
C THR A 151 7.51 6.94 -37.18
N ALA A 152 7.19 6.46 -38.40
CA ALA A 152 7.72 5.28 -39.11
C ALA A 152 9.08 4.78 -38.66
N GLY A 153 9.21 3.74 -37.84
CA GLY A 153 10.50 3.05 -37.64
C GLY A 153 10.88 2.15 -38.83
N GLU A 154 12.10 1.60 -38.81
CA GLU A 154 12.60 0.63 -39.80
C GLU A 154 11.94 -0.77 -39.67
N ALA A 155 12.07 -1.60 -40.71
CA ALA A 155 11.44 -2.92 -40.79
C ALA A 155 11.94 -3.91 -39.71
N LEU A 156 11.02 -4.52 -38.97
CA LEU A 156 11.34 -5.43 -37.85
C LEU A 156 11.81 -6.82 -38.30
N PHE A 157 11.23 -7.37 -39.36
CA PHE A 157 11.69 -8.63 -39.97
C PHE A 157 11.06 -8.84 -41.36
N SER A 158 11.58 -9.84 -42.09
CA SER A 158 11.08 -10.25 -43.41
C SER A 158 10.63 -11.72 -43.37
N LEU A 159 9.49 -12.03 -44.00
CA LEU A 159 9.01 -13.40 -44.20
C LEU A 159 8.76 -13.61 -45.69
N GLY A 160 9.65 -14.35 -46.37
CA GLY A 160 9.63 -14.43 -47.84
C GLY A 160 9.93 -13.08 -48.48
N GLU A 161 9.10 -12.64 -49.43
CA GLU A 161 9.22 -11.33 -50.09
C GLU A 161 8.58 -10.18 -49.29
N TYR A 162 7.90 -10.49 -48.19
CA TYR A 162 7.16 -9.50 -47.42
C TYR A 162 8.03 -8.86 -46.33
N ARG A 163 7.97 -7.52 -46.25
CA ARG A 163 8.64 -6.71 -45.22
C ARG A 163 7.60 -6.16 -44.24
N TYR A 164 7.84 -6.37 -42.95
CA TYR A 164 6.95 -5.93 -41.87
C TYR A 164 7.57 -4.73 -41.18
N ILE A 165 6.90 -3.58 -41.23
CA ILE A 165 7.35 -2.29 -40.68
C ILE A 165 6.51 -1.97 -39.44
N ALA A 166 7.15 -1.56 -38.34
CA ALA A 166 6.45 -1.03 -37.17
C ALA A 166 6.57 0.49 -37.06
N LEU A 167 5.58 1.09 -36.41
CA LEU A 167 5.54 2.46 -35.90
C LEU A 167 5.58 2.39 -34.37
N PRO A 168 6.36 3.17 -33.61
CA PRO A 168 7.66 3.84 -33.83
C PRO A 168 8.83 3.06 -33.18
N ASP A 169 10.06 3.59 -33.22
CA ASP A 169 11.20 3.05 -32.46
C ASP A 169 10.82 2.86 -30.98
N TYR A 170 11.11 1.68 -30.44
CA TYR A 170 10.77 1.33 -29.08
C TYR A 170 11.91 0.66 -28.33
N GLU A 171 11.93 0.91 -27.03
CA GLU A 171 12.72 0.15 -26.08
C GLU A 171 11.77 -0.81 -25.35
N GLU A 172 12.01 -2.11 -25.47
CA GLU A 172 11.25 -3.15 -24.77
C GLU A 172 11.64 -3.12 -23.29
N THR A 173 10.79 -2.54 -22.44
CA THR A 173 10.81 -2.83 -21.01
C THR A 173 9.84 -3.98 -20.76
N GLU A 174 10.37 -5.15 -20.38
CA GLU A 174 9.57 -6.27 -19.88
C GLU A 174 8.74 -5.81 -18.68
N ALA A 175 7.43 -5.61 -18.87
CA ALA A 175 6.52 -5.44 -17.74
C ALA A 175 6.27 -6.83 -17.16
N GLU A 176 6.71 -7.06 -15.93
CA GLU A 176 6.67 -8.37 -15.28
C GLU A 176 5.23 -8.91 -15.10
N PHE A 177 4.22 -8.03 -14.99
CA PHE A 177 2.81 -8.40 -14.83
C PHE A 177 1.84 -7.25 -15.19
N TYR A 178 0.69 -7.59 -15.76
CA TYR A 178 -0.42 -6.66 -16.02
C TYR A 178 -1.76 -7.39 -15.99
N TYR A 179 -2.83 -6.62 -15.79
CA TYR A 179 -4.21 -7.11 -15.73
C TYR A 179 -5.16 -6.06 -16.32
N THR A 180 -6.41 -6.44 -16.57
CA THR A 180 -7.32 -5.65 -17.40
C THR A 180 -8.54 -5.16 -16.62
N SER A 181 -9.41 -4.39 -17.27
CA SER A 181 -10.68 -3.99 -16.67
C SER A 181 -11.70 -5.13 -16.51
N SER A 182 -11.41 -6.37 -16.96
CA SER A 182 -12.24 -7.53 -16.62
C SER A 182 -11.91 -8.15 -15.27
N ASP A 183 -10.78 -7.77 -14.67
CA ASP A 183 -10.40 -8.14 -13.31
C ASP A 183 -11.19 -7.32 -12.27
N GLN A 184 -10.90 -7.52 -10.98
CA GLN A 184 -11.55 -6.79 -9.88
C GLN A 184 -11.51 -5.28 -10.12
N GLN A 185 -12.67 -4.65 -10.34
CA GLN A 185 -12.77 -3.27 -10.82
C GLN A 185 -12.21 -2.23 -9.84
N TYR A 186 -12.32 -2.50 -8.54
CA TYR A 186 -12.00 -1.54 -7.47
C TYR A 186 -10.65 -1.79 -6.81
N TYR A 187 -9.86 -2.73 -7.34
CA TYR A 187 -8.65 -3.23 -6.71
C TYR A 187 -7.55 -3.54 -7.71
N ASP A 188 -6.36 -3.05 -7.42
CA ASP A 188 -5.16 -3.23 -8.20
C ASP A 188 -4.24 -4.26 -7.55
N TYR A 189 -3.56 -5.09 -8.35
CA TYR A 189 -2.66 -6.12 -7.83
C TYR A 189 -1.41 -5.47 -7.24
N VAL A 190 -1.08 -5.81 -5.99
CA VAL A 190 0.16 -5.34 -5.34
C VAL A 190 1.37 -6.02 -6.00
N ARG A 191 2.44 -5.24 -6.20
CA ARG A 191 3.69 -5.76 -6.76
C ARG A 191 4.37 -6.73 -5.80
N ASP A 192 5.03 -7.74 -6.35
CA ASP A 192 5.75 -8.74 -5.54
C ASP A 192 6.96 -8.13 -4.81
N ASP A 193 7.59 -7.10 -5.39
CA ASP A 193 8.68 -6.33 -4.80
C ASP A 193 8.22 -5.25 -3.79
N ALA A 194 6.91 -5.10 -3.55
CA ALA A 194 6.37 -4.12 -2.59
C ALA A 194 6.62 -4.52 -1.11
N GLY A 195 7.15 -5.72 -0.86
CA GLY A 195 7.61 -6.19 0.45
C GLY A 195 6.56 -6.89 1.32
N TYR A 196 5.27 -6.78 0.99
CA TYR A 196 4.17 -7.48 1.67
C TYR A 196 3.24 -8.10 0.63
N LEU A 197 2.91 -9.37 0.81
CA LEU A 197 2.15 -10.19 -0.13
C LEU A 197 0.81 -10.68 0.44
N THR A 198 0.53 -10.42 1.71
CA THR A 198 -0.76 -10.77 2.33
C THR A 198 -1.24 -9.72 3.34
N THR A 199 -2.54 -9.67 3.59
CA THR A 199 -3.10 -8.83 4.67
C THR A 199 -2.57 -9.22 6.05
N SER A 200 -2.23 -10.50 6.24
CA SER A 200 -1.69 -11.01 7.51
C SER A 200 -0.29 -10.48 7.80
N GLU A 201 0.56 -10.36 6.79
CA GLU A 201 1.91 -9.78 6.93
C GLU A 201 1.82 -8.28 7.27
N ILE A 202 0.91 -7.55 6.62
CA ILE A 202 0.68 -6.14 6.95
C ILE A 202 0.18 -5.99 8.39
N LYS A 203 -0.76 -6.83 8.83
CA LYS A 203 -1.26 -6.83 10.21
C LYS A 203 -0.14 -7.10 11.20
N ALA A 204 0.66 -8.14 10.99
CA ALA A 204 1.78 -8.49 11.86
C ALA A 204 2.79 -7.33 12.01
N MET A 205 3.06 -6.62 10.91
CA MET A 205 3.91 -5.44 10.95
C MET A 205 3.29 -4.31 11.77
N ALA A 206 2.00 -4.00 11.57
CA ALA A 206 1.29 -2.99 12.34
C ALA A 206 1.20 -3.34 13.84
N GLU A 207 0.98 -4.62 14.19
CA GLU A 207 0.94 -5.14 15.57
C GLU A 207 2.28 -5.04 16.30
N SER A 208 3.40 -4.93 15.58
CA SER A 208 4.71 -4.70 16.18
C SER A 208 4.92 -3.25 16.66
N VAL A 209 4.08 -2.33 16.19
CA VAL A 209 4.19 -0.87 16.39
C VAL A 209 3.05 -0.33 17.24
N TYR A 210 1.81 -0.73 16.91
CA TYR A 210 0.59 -0.16 17.47
C TYR A 210 -0.09 -1.11 18.44
N ALA A 211 -0.80 -0.52 19.40
CA ALA A 211 -1.61 -1.23 20.36
C ALA A 211 -2.84 -1.85 19.71
N MET A 212 -3.26 -3.01 20.20
CA MET A 212 -4.36 -3.76 19.59
C MET A 212 -5.69 -3.01 19.65
N ASP A 213 -5.94 -2.25 20.72
CA ASP A 213 -7.15 -1.44 20.85
C ASP A 213 -7.25 -0.42 19.70
N PHE A 214 -6.16 0.28 19.39
CA PHE A 214 -6.11 1.18 18.23
C PHE A 214 -6.27 0.42 16.91
N LEU A 215 -5.51 -0.66 16.71
CA LEU A 215 -5.55 -1.44 15.48
C LEU A 215 -6.92 -2.04 15.19
N SER A 216 -7.63 -2.51 16.22
CA SER A 216 -8.98 -3.07 16.08
C SER A 216 -9.97 -2.08 15.46
N SER A 217 -9.84 -0.79 15.78
CA SER A 217 -10.68 0.27 15.21
C SER A 217 -10.33 0.61 13.76
N VAL A 218 -9.07 0.38 13.37
CA VAL A 218 -8.55 0.73 12.05
C VAL A 218 -8.74 -0.43 11.06
N TYR A 219 -8.56 -1.67 11.53
CA TYR A 219 -8.58 -2.89 10.71
C TYR A 219 -9.87 -3.08 9.94
N GLU A 220 -11.01 -2.64 10.48
CA GLU A 220 -12.28 -2.73 9.77
C GLU A 220 -12.23 -1.95 8.46
N SER A 221 -11.75 -0.71 8.49
CA SER A 221 -11.60 0.11 7.28
C SER A 221 -10.50 -0.39 6.33
N ILE A 222 -9.40 -0.93 6.88
CA ILE A 222 -8.23 -1.32 6.08
C ILE A 222 -8.40 -2.69 5.42
N PHE A 223 -9.03 -3.66 6.09
CA PHE A 223 -9.03 -5.06 5.65
C PHE A 223 -10.41 -5.69 5.46
N THR A 224 -11.48 -5.07 5.96
CA THR A 224 -12.84 -5.61 5.85
C THR A 224 -13.71 -4.78 4.91
N GLY A 225 -13.57 -3.45 4.97
CA GLY A 225 -14.51 -2.51 4.36
C GLY A 225 -15.74 -2.29 5.24
N ILE A 226 -16.44 -1.18 5.02
CA ILE A 226 -17.60 -0.76 5.81
C ILE A 226 -18.75 -0.45 4.85
N THR A 227 -19.89 -1.11 5.03
CA THR A 227 -21.13 -0.77 4.32
C THR A 227 -22.02 0.01 5.27
N VAL A 228 -22.26 1.29 4.96
CA VAL A 228 -23.21 2.11 5.72
C VAL A 228 -24.58 2.00 5.05
N SER A 229 -25.59 1.59 5.80
CA SER A 229 -26.99 1.60 5.37
C SER A 229 -27.70 2.86 5.88
N GLY A 230 -28.54 3.49 5.04
CA GLY A 230 -29.31 4.70 5.36
C GLY A 230 -29.41 5.68 4.19
N ASP A 231 -29.91 6.89 4.44
CA ASP A 231 -30.11 7.94 3.42
C ASP A 231 -28.80 8.44 2.77
N SER A 232 -27.65 8.09 3.37
CA SER A 232 -26.30 8.30 2.82
C SER A 232 -25.59 6.96 2.61
N ALA A 233 -26.30 5.98 2.01
CA ALA A 233 -25.76 4.66 1.75
C ALA A 233 -24.46 4.74 0.93
N GLY A 234 -23.42 4.08 1.43
CA GLY A 234 -22.10 4.08 0.82
C GLY A 234 -21.32 2.85 1.25
N THR A 235 -20.48 2.34 0.34
CA THR A 235 -19.53 1.26 0.65
C THR A 235 -18.14 1.86 0.68
N LEU A 236 -17.52 1.84 1.86
CA LEU A 236 -16.09 2.01 1.99
C LEU A 236 -15.44 0.65 1.72
N TYR A 237 -14.78 0.52 0.57
CA TYR A 237 -14.03 -0.70 0.25
C TYR A 237 -12.86 -0.87 1.23
N ALA A 238 -12.52 -2.12 1.55
CA ALA A 238 -11.28 -2.42 2.25
C ALA A 238 -10.11 -1.84 1.47
N ARG A 239 -9.12 -1.29 2.16
CA ARG A 239 -7.92 -0.80 1.49
C ARG A 239 -7.10 -1.95 0.89
N TYR A 240 -7.03 -3.09 1.57
CA TYR A 240 -6.34 -4.29 1.08
C TYR A 240 -7.20 -5.55 1.25
N ILE A 241 -7.12 -6.45 0.27
CA ILE A 241 -7.77 -7.76 0.30
C ILE A 241 -6.81 -8.85 -0.16
N ASP A 242 -6.91 -10.03 0.44
CA ASP A 242 -6.33 -11.25 -0.12
C ASP A 242 -7.30 -11.80 -1.17
N TYR A 243 -6.83 -11.98 -2.39
CA TYR A 243 -7.60 -12.43 -3.55
C TYR A 243 -7.05 -13.75 -4.08
N LEU A 244 -7.94 -14.63 -4.53
CA LEU A 244 -7.58 -15.86 -5.21
C LEU A 244 -8.06 -15.76 -6.66
N ASP A 245 -7.14 -15.86 -7.62
CA ASP A 245 -7.50 -15.82 -9.04
C ASP A 245 -8.19 -17.12 -9.49
N SER A 246 -8.66 -17.16 -10.74
CA SER A 246 -9.35 -18.33 -11.31
C SER A 246 -8.47 -19.58 -11.42
N GLU A 247 -7.15 -19.43 -11.30
CA GLU A 247 -6.17 -20.50 -11.35
C GLU A 247 -5.74 -20.96 -9.94
N GLY A 248 -6.28 -20.35 -8.88
CA GLY A 248 -5.97 -20.69 -7.50
C GLY A 248 -4.69 -20.04 -6.98
N ARG A 249 -4.16 -19.01 -7.65
CA ARG A 249 -3.02 -18.23 -7.15
C ARG A 249 -3.49 -17.10 -6.25
N GLY A 250 -2.83 -16.95 -5.10
CA GLY A 250 -3.11 -15.90 -4.12
C GLY A 250 -2.40 -14.60 -4.49
N TRP A 251 -3.12 -13.49 -4.34
CA TRP A 251 -2.63 -12.14 -4.59
C TRP A 251 -3.09 -11.20 -3.49
N LEU A 252 -2.23 -10.28 -3.08
CA LEU A 252 -2.67 -9.10 -2.35
C LEU A 252 -3.15 -8.06 -3.36
N MET A 253 -4.32 -7.49 -3.12
CA MET A 253 -4.83 -6.38 -3.91
C MET A 253 -5.06 -5.15 -3.04
N LYS A 254 -4.84 -3.97 -3.61
CA LYS A 254 -5.02 -2.66 -2.98
C LYS A 254 -6.14 -1.90 -3.67
N SER A 255 -7.02 -1.26 -2.91
CA SER A 255 -8.12 -0.48 -3.49
C SER A 255 -7.61 0.71 -4.30
N ASN A 256 -8.16 0.89 -5.51
CA ASN A 256 -7.87 2.03 -6.38
C ASN A 256 -8.82 3.23 -6.16
N LEU A 257 -9.73 3.11 -5.20
CA LEU A 257 -10.66 4.18 -4.80
C LEU A 257 -10.16 4.97 -3.59
N TRP A 258 -9.12 4.47 -2.91
CA TRP A 258 -8.58 5.10 -1.72
C TRP A 258 -7.75 6.32 -2.10
N LYS A 259 -8.06 7.48 -1.51
CA LYS A 259 -7.23 8.69 -1.65
C LYS A 259 -6.17 8.68 -0.56
N SER A 260 -4.92 8.86 -0.95
CA SER A 260 -3.81 9.02 -0.02
C SER A 260 -3.97 10.32 0.80
N ALA A 261 -3.59 10.24 2.05
CA ALA A 261 -3.33 11.41 2.88
C ALA A 261 -1.82 11.69 2.84
N ASP A 262 -1.44 12.95 2.95
CA ASP A 262 -0.05 13.28 3.26
C ASP A 262 0.24 12.88 4.71
N VAL A 263 1.00 11.79 4.86
CA VAL A 263 1.38 11.23 6.17
C VAL A 263 2.81 11.59 6.56
N ALA A 264 3.49 12.44 5.77
CA ALA A 264 4.86 12.79 6.01
C ALA A 264 4.98 13.77 7.18
N ARG A 265 5.77 13.39 8.19
CA ARG A 265 6.04 14.23 9.35
C ARG A 265 7.44 13.98 9.88
N VAL A 266 8.16 15.04 10.22
CA VAL A 266 9.46 14.94 10.88
C VAL A 266 9.31 15.23 12.36
N TYR A 267 9.86 14.34 13.19
CA TYR A 267 9.84 14.43 14.63
C TYR A 267 11.16 14.95 15.19
N LEU A 268 11.11 16.05 15.95
CA LEU A 268 12.29 16.61 16.63
C LEU A 268 12.46 15.95 17.99
N PHE A 269 13.04 14.76 18.03
CA PHE A 269 13.16 13.93 19.24
C PHE A 269 13.90 14.57 20.43
N ASP A 270 14.69 15.63 20.20
CA ASP A 270 15.35 16.39 21.27
C ASP A 270 14.40 17.35 22.00
N THR A 271 13.21 17.59 21.45
CA THR A 271 12.15 18.43 22.06
C THR A 271 11.16 17.63 22.93
N MET A 272 11.36 16.31 23.03
CA MET A 272 10.47 15.41 23.78
C MET A 272 10.32 15.86 25.24
N ARG A 273 9.07 15.96 25.67
CA ARG A 273 8.70 16.22 27.07
C ARG A 273 7.44 15.46 27.44
N MET A 274 7.29 15.15 28.72
CA MET A 274 6.04 14.59 29.21
C MET A 274 4.91 15.60 28.96
N SER A 275 3.77 15.13 28.46
CA SER A 275 2.66 16.02 28.12
C SER A 275 2.08 16.68 29.36
N GLU A 276 1.93 18.00 29.32
CA GLU A 276 1.27 18.77 30.39
C GLU A 276 -0.26 18.72 30.25
N SER A 277 -0.74 18.58 29.01
CA SER A 277 -2.17 18.56 28.68
C SER A 277 -2.84 17.22 28.98
N ARG A 278 -2.07 16.12 29.03
CA ARG A 278 -2.57 14.78 29.30
C ARG A 278 -1.76 14.08 30.38
N LYS A 279 -2.46 13.62 31.43
CA LYS A 279 -1.83 12.94 32.56
C LYS A 279 -1.42 11.51 32.18
N SER A 280 -0.12 11.27 32.18
CA SER A 280 0.45 9.93 32.06
C SER A 280 0.16 9.08 33.29
N LYS A 281 -0.01 7.78 33.07
CA LYS A 281 -0.24 6.72 34.05
C LYS A 281 0.83 5.64 33.88
N ARG A 282 0.85 4.67 34.79
CA ARG A 282 1.75 3.50 34.70
C ARG A 282 1.63 2.75 33.37
N THR A 283 0.43 2.68 32.80
CA THR A 283 0.12 1.93 31.58
C THR A 283 0.04 2.80 30.34
N ASP A 284 -0.04 4.13 30.47
CA ASP A 284 -0.31 5.04 29.35
C ASP A 284 0.56 6.29 29.50
N VAL A 285 1.41 6.55 28.53
CA VAL A 285 2.35 7.68 28.56
C VAL A 285 2.05 8.60 27.39
N TYR A 286 1.94 9.90 27.69
CA TYR A 286 1.71 10.96 26.73
C TYR A 286 2.93 11.86 26.67
N ILE A 287 3.47 12.04 25.47
CA ILE A 287 4.74 12.73 25.22
C ILE A 287 4.49 13.79 24.14
N ASP A 288 4.78 15.04 24.47
CA ASP A 288 4.71 16.14 23.52
C ASP A 288 6.05 16.23 22.78
N ILE A 289 5.98 16.29 21.45
CA ILE A 289 7.14 16.37 20.54
C ILE A 289 6.85 17.45 19.50
N ASP A 290 7.83 18.30 19.23
CA ASP A 290 7.72 19.27 18.15
C ASP A 290 7.99 18.59 16.80
N THR A 291 7.21 18.99 15.79
CA THR A 291 7.19 18.37 14.47
C THR A 291 7.02 19.40 13.38
N TYR A 292 7.36 19.03 12.14
CA TYR A 292 7.04 19.79 10.94
C TYR A 292 6.70 18.85 9.78
N VAL A 293 6.07 19.40 8.75
CA VAL A 293 5.83 18.70 7.48
C VAL A 293 7.02 18.99 6.56
N PRO A 294 7.63 17.98 5.90
CA PRO A 294 8.74 18.21 4.96
C PRO A 294 8.42 19.32 3.94
N GLY A 295 9.33 20.28 3.78
CA GLY A 295 9.12 21.46 2.92
C GLY A 295 8.42 22.65 3.60
N ASP A 296 8.01 22.52 4.86
CA ASP A 296 7.51 23.62 5.71
C ASP A 296 8.20 23.59 7.09
N GLU A 297 9.55 23.63 7.10
CA GLU A 297 10.36 23.50 8.33
C GLU A 297 10.11 24.64 9.34
N THR A 298 9.56 25.77 8.88
CA THR A 298 9.29 26.94 9.72
C THR A 298 8.00 26.82 10.53
N ASN A 299 7.09 25.92 10.14
CA ASN A 299 5.79 25.73 10.76
C ASN A 299 5.82 24.59 11.80
N LEU A 300 6.53 24.85 12.90
CA LEU A 300 6.64 23.89 14.00
C LEU A 300 5.30 23.71 14.72
N LYS A 301 4.91 22.46 14.92
CA LYS A 301 3.74 22.08 15.73
C LYS A 301 4.11 21.06 16.78
N THR A 302 3.72 21.31 18.02
CA THR A 302 3.78 20.30 19.08
C THR A 302 2.63 19.32 18.90
N VAL A 303 2.94 18.02 18.81
CA VAL A 303 1.97 16.93 18.80
C VAL A 303 2.17 16.02 20.01
N THR A 304 1.08 15.45 20.53
CA THR A 304 1.15 14.49 21.63
C THR A 304 1.15 13.06 21.09
N VAL A 305 2.27 12.37 21.25
CA VAL A 305 2.40 10.93 21.02
C VAL A 305 1.92 10.18 22.26
N ALA A 306 1.04 9.20 22.06
CA ALA A 306 0.54 8.33 23.12
C ALA A 306 1.10 6.91 22.94
N ILE A 307 1.72 6.36 23.97
CA ILE A 307 2.08 4.94 24.04
C ILE A 307 1.35 4.25 25.19
N THR A 308 1.00 2.99 25.01
CA THR A 308 0.37 2.15 26.03
C THR A 308 1.14 0.86 26.25
N LEU A 309 1.11 0.36 27.48
CA LEU A 309 1.80 -0.85 27.91
C LEU A 309 0.86 -2.05 27.74
N GLN A 310 1.13 -2.89 26.75
CA GLN A 310 0.39 -4.11 26.46
C GLN A 310 1.33 -5.32 26.56
N ASN A 311 0.94 -6.34 27.33
CA ASN A 311 1.72 -7.58 27.48
C ASN A 311 3.21 -7.35 27.83
N GLY A 312 3.50 -6.31 28.63
CA GLY A 312 4.87 -5.98 29.07
C GLY A 312 5.71 -5.20 28.04
N SER A 313 5.14 -4.79 26.91
CA SER A 313 5.81 -3.96 25.90
C SER A 313 5.02 -2.70 25.58
N TRP A 314 5.72 -1.62 25.21
CA TRP A 314 5.09 -0.36 24.83
C TRP A 314 4.77 -0.32 23.34
N PHE A 315 3.60 0.21 23.00
CA PHE A 315 3.10 0.36 21.64
C PHE A 315 2.44 1.73 21.46
N LEU A 316 2.39 2.25 20.23
CA LEU A 316 1.66 3.47 19.90
C LEU A 316 0.15 3.24 20.03
N ASN A 317 -0.55 4.22 20.60
CA ASN A 317 -2.01 4.13 20.82
C ASN A 317 -2.82 5.08 19.92
N ALA A 318 -2.17 5.74 18.98
CA ALA A 318 -2.78 6.57 17.95
C ALA A 318 -1.77 6.79 16.83
N ALA A 319 -2.27 7.09 15.63
CA ALA A 319 -1.41 7.41 14.50
C ALA A 319 -0.55 8.67 14.73
N THR A 320 0.59 8.72 14.04
CA THR A 320 1.70 9.67 14.22
C THR A 320 1.96 10.52 12.96
N TYR A 321 0.91 10.81 12.18
CA TYR A 321 1.04 11.60 10.94
C TYR A 321 0.18 12.84 10.91
#